data_AF-A0A0D7X432-F1
#
_entry.id   AF-A0A0D7X432-F1
#
_cell.length_a   1.000
_cell.length_b   1.000
_cell.length_c   1.000
_cell.angle_alpha   90.00
_cell.angle_beta   90.00
_cell.angle_gamma   90.00
#
_symmetry.space_group_name_H-M   'P 1'
#
loop_
_entity.id
_entity.type
_entity.pdbx_description
1 polymer ?
#
loop_
_entity_poly.entity_id
_entity_poly.type
_entity_poly.pdbx_seq_one_letter_code
_entity_poly.pdbx_strand_id
1 'polypeptide(L)' 'MAPETNLIKTGIINGKRHTASIAHMGNDVYIALIVSEDPGPRGGYGRVSRTFDNELDAIAGILEAWTELEDKLK' A
#
# COMPACT_ATOMS: atom_id res chain seq x y z
N MET A 1 9.36 19.72 -1.82
CA MET A 1 8.29 19.04 -2.58
C MET A 1 7.80 17.91 -1.68
N ALA A 2 6.50 17.85 -1.36
CA ALA A 2 5.96 16.72 -0.59
C ALA A 2 5.87 15.49 -1.51
N PRO A 3 6.03 14.26 -0.98
CA PRO A 3 5.96 13.06 -1.80
C PRO A 3 4.57 12.95 -2.45
N GLU A 4 4.53 12.95 -3.79
CA GLU A 4 3.29 12.73 -4.53
C GLU A 4 2.89 11.27 -4.35
N THR A 5 1.74 11.05 -3.70
CA THR A 5 1.21 9.72 -3.43
C THR A 5 0.17 9.38 -4.49
N ASN A 6 0.48 8.38 -5.32
CA ASN A 6 -0.43 7.85 -6.34
C ASN A 6 -1.20 6.66 -5.77
N LEU A 7 -2.52 6.77 -5.74
CA LEU A 7 -3.41 5.68 -5.35
C LEU A 7 -3.45 4.62 -6.47
N ILE A 8 -3.12 3.37 -6.14
CA ILE A 8 -3.12 2.26 -7.08
C ILE A 8 -4.40 1.45 -6.96
N LYS A 9 -4.81 1.09 -5.74
CA LYS A 9 -5.97 0.24 -5.48
C LYS A 9 -6.59 0.52 -4.12
N THR A 10 -7.90 0.39 -4.00
CA THR A 10 -8.61 0.38 -2.71
C THR A 10 -9.66 -0.72 -2.72
N GLY A 11 -9.92 -1.35 -1.57
CA GLY A 11 -10.82 -2.48 -1.46
C GLY A 11 -11.04 -2.91 -0.02
N ILE A 12 -11.95 -3.86 0.18
CA ILE A 12 -12.22 -4.47 1.48
C ILE A 12 -11.65 -5.88 1.48
N ILE A 13 -10.77 -6.18 2.43
CA ILE A 13 -10.18 -7.52 2.64
C ILE A 13 -10.49 -7.91 4.09
N ASN A 14 -11.11 -9.08 4.29
CA ASN A 14 -11.48 -9.59 5.62
C ASN A 14 -12.21 -8.55 6.52
N GLY A 15 -13.17 -7.83 5.92
CA GLY A 15 -13.99 -6.83 6.62
C GLY A 15 -13.29 -5.50 6.95
N LYS A 16 -12.02 -5.32 6.59
CA LYS A 16 -11.26 -4.08 6.79
C LYS A 16 -11.01 -3.36 5.47
N ARG A 17 -10.99 -2.02 5.49
CA ARG A 17 -10.65 -1.25 4.30
C ARG A 17 -9.14 -1.21 4.13
N HIS A 18 -8.66 -1.54 2.94
CA HIS A 18 -7.27 -1.46 2.56
C HIS A 18 -7.09 -0.48 1.41
N THR A 19 -6.01 0.29 1.46
CA THR A 19 -5.64 1.29 0.46
C THR A 19 -4.18 1.08 0.08
N ALA A 20 -3.95 0.73 -1.17
CA ALA A 20 -2.63 0.57 -1.78
C ALA A 20 -2.24 1.83 -2.55
N SER A 21 -1.10 2.42 -2.22
CA SER A 21 -0.55 3.58 -2.90
C SER A 21 0.96 3.44 -3.09
N ILE A 22 1.49 4.22 -4.02
CA ILE A 22 2.94 4.44 -4.17
C ILE A 22 3.23 5.91 -3.92
N ALA A 23 4.40 6.22 -3.38
CA ALA A 23 4.85 7.60 -3.26
C ALA A 23 6.29 7.74 -3.78
N HIS A 24 6.53 8.79 -4.56
CA HIS A 24 7.88 9.11 -5.01
C HIS A 24 8.61 9.92 -3.93
N MET A 25 9.72 9.38 -3.43
CA MET A 25 10.51 9.96 -2.33
C MET A 25 11.67 10.84 -2.82
N GLY A 26 11.88 10.92 -4.14
CA GLY A 26 13.03 11.57 -4.78
C GLY A 26 14.18 10.60 -5.05
N ASN A 27 15.16 11.02 -5.86
CA ASN A 27 16.31 10.19 -6.28
C ASN A 27 15.90 8.83 -6.90
N ASP A 28 14.81 8.80 -7.68
CA ASP A 28 14.26 7.59 -8.29
C ASP A 28 13.83 6.51 -7.27
N VAL A 29 13.66 6.89 -5.99
CA VAL A 29 13.18 5.99 -4.94
C VAL A 29 11.67 6.10 -4.81
N TYR A 30 10.99 4.96 -4.95
CA TYR A 30 9.55 4.81 -4.81
C TYR A 30 9.25 3.97 -3.57
N ILE A 31 8.28 4.40 -2.77
CA ILE A 31 7.76 3.62 -1.65
C ILE A 31 6.36 3.15 -1.97
N ALA A 32 6.15 1.84 -1.97
CA ALA A 32 4.83 1.25 -2.06
C ALA A 32 4.27 0.98 -0.66
N LEU A 33 2.98 1.23 -0.48
CA LEU A 33 2.29 1.30 0.81
C LEU A 33 0.94 0.61 0.71
N ILE A 34 0.62 -0.31 1.63
CA ILE A 34 -0.75 -0.77 1.89
C ILE A 34 -1.10 -0.34 3.30
N VAL A 35 -2.13 0.48 3.44
CA VAL A 35 -2.69 0.91 4.72
C VAL A 35 -4.01 0.19 4.93
N SER A 36 -4.15 -0.48 6.07
CA SER A 36 -5.43 -1.02 6.53
C SER A 36 -6.04 -0.05 7.54
N GLU A 37 -7.26 0.42 7.27
CA GLU A 37 -8.02 1.26 8.19
C GLU A 37 -8.97 0.36 8.99
N ASP A 38 -8.79 0.32 10.30
CA ASP A 38 -9.74 -0.29 11.21
C ASP A 38 -10.74 0.78 11.68
N PRO A 39 -12.06 0.63 11.44
CA PRO A 39 -13.06 1.62 11.84
C PRO A 39 -13.31 1.69 13.36
N GLY A 40 -12.53 0.97 14.18
CA GLY A 40 -12.65 0.99 15.63
C GLY A 40 -12.16 2.29 16.32
N PRO A 41 -12.64 2.58 17.54
CA PRO A 41 -12.32 3.81 18.29
C PRO A 41 -10.83 3.94 18.69
N ARG A 42 -10.03 2.89 18.47
CA ARG A 42 -8.57 2.88 18.72
C ARG A 42 -7.74 3.12 17.45
N GLY A 43 -8.37 3.32 16.28
CA GLY A 43 -7.70 3.75 15.04
C GLY A 43 -6.42 2.97 14.76
N GLY A 44 -6.49 1.65 14.73
CA GLY A 44 -5.34 0.81 14.40
C GLY A 44 -5.09 0.87 12.90
N TYR A 45 -3.93 1.39 12.48
CA TYR A 45 -3.49 1.36 11.10
C TYR A 45 -2.41 0.28 10.94
N GLY A 46 -2.76 -0.81 10.26
CA GLY A 46 -1.76 -1.75 9.74
C GLY A 46 -1.12 -1.12 8.51
N ARG A 47 0.22 -1.09 8.47
CA ARG A 47 0.98 -0.55 7.35
C ARG A 47 1.98 -1.58 6.87
N VAL A 48 1.87 -1.96 5.60
CA VAL A 48 2.92 -2.67 4.87
C VAL A 48 3.57 -1.67 3.94
N SER A 49 4.90 -1.61 3.92
CA SER A 49 5.61 -0.76 2.97
C SER A 49 6.90 -1.38 2.47
N ARG A 50 7.22 -1.10 1.21
CA ARG A 50 8.45 -1.56 0.56
C ARG A 50 9.01 -0.48 -0.37
N THR A 51 10.32 -0.37 -0.43
CA THR A 51 11.03 0.60 -1.28
C THR A 51 11.53 -0.06 -2.56
N PHE A 52 11.54 0.71 -3.64
CA PHE A 52 11.94 0.30 -4.97
C PHE A 52 12.71 1.44 -5.64
N ASP A 53 13.57 1.08 -6.59
CA ASP A 53 14.39 2.03 -7.36
C ASP A 53 13.74 2.39 -8.70
N ASN A 54 12.49 1.96 -8.92
CA ASN A 54 11.70 2.20 -10.13
C ASN A 54 10.20 2.21 -9.80
N GLU A 55 9.45 3.07 -10.46
CA GLU A 55 7.99 3.16 -10.36
C GLU A 55 7.29 1.86 -10.77
N LEU A 56 7.69 1.26 -11.90
CA LEU A 56 7.04 0.05 -12.41
C LEU A 56 7.20 -1.13 -11.47
N ASP A 57 8.37 -1.27 -10.85
CA ASP A 57 8.63 -2.32 -9.86
C ASP A 57 7.85 -2.05 -8.56
N ALA A 58 7.71 -0.78 -8.17
CA ALA A 58 6.87 -0.40 -7.03
C ALA A 58 5.39 -0.76 -7.26
N ILE A 59 4.89 -0.54 -8.48
CA ILE A 59 3.52 -0.92 -8.87
C ILE A 59 3.37 -2.44 -8.88
N ALA A 60 4.29 -3.17 -9.51
CA ALA A 60 4.24 -4.63 -9.55
C ALA A 60 4.29 -5.22 -8.12
N GLY A 61 5.22 -4.73 -7.30
CA GLY A 61 5.39 -5.21 -5.93
C GLY A 61 4.21 -4.89 -5.01
N ILE A 62 3.51 -3.75 -5.20
CA ILE A 62 2.32 -3.46 -4.39
C ILE A 62 1.11 -4.30 -4.77
N LEU A 63 0.99 -4.65 -6.06
CA LEU A 63 -0.06 -5.55 -6.54
C LEU A 63 0.20 -6.99 -6.06
N GLU A 64 1.45 -7.45 -6.08
CA GLU A 64 1.83 -8.75 -5.52
C GLU A 64 1.55 -8.80 -4.01
N ALA A 65 1.96 -7.78 -3.25
CA ALA A 65 1.68 -7.68 -1.82
C ALA A 65 0.16 -7.64 -1.52
N TRP A 66 -0.63 -7.03 -2.40
CA TRP A 66 -2.09 -7.03 -2.30
C TRP A 66 -2.67 -8.42 -2.50
N THR A 67 -2.23 -9.15 -3.53
CA THR A 67 -2.69 -10.52 -3.79
C THR A 67 -2.30 -11.46 -2.65
N GLU A 68 -1.07 -11.36 -2.13
CA GLU A 68 -0.67 -12.12 -0.94
C GLU A 68 -1.54 -11.82 0.28
N LEU A 69 -1.94 -10.55 0.46
CA LEU A 69 -2.80 -10.13 1.54
C LEU A 69 -4.22 -10.71 1.38
N GLU A 70 -4.76 -10.71 0.15
CA GLU A 70 -6.04 -11.35 -0.17
C GLU A 70 -5.99 -12.86 0.09
N ASP A 71 -4.93 -13.56 -0.32
CA ASP A 71 -4.78 -15.00 -0.14
C ASP A 71 -4.59 -15.41 1.32
N LYS A 72 -3.80 -14.66 2.10
CA LYS A 72 -3.56 -14.96 3.53
C LYS A 72 -4.79 -14.73 4.41
N LEU A 73 -5.72 -13.88 3.98
CA LEU A 73 -6.88 -13.46 4.78
C LEU A 73 -8.22 -14.05 4.28
N LYS A 74 -8.16 -14.95 3.30
CA LYS A 74 -9.29 -15.75 2.81
C LYS A 74 -9.56 -16.96 3.70
#